data_AF-A0A538AWF2-F1
#
_entry.id   AF-A0A538AWF2-F1
#
_cell.length_a   1.000
_cell.length_b   1.000
_cell.length_c   1.000
_cell.angle_alpha   90.00
_cell.angle_beta   90.00
_cell.angle_gamma   90.00
#
_symmetry.space_group_name_H-M   'P 1'
#
loop_
_entity.id
_entity.type
_entity.pdbx_description
1 polymer ?
#
loop_
_entity_poly.entity_id
_entity_poly.type
_entity_poly.pdbx_seq_one_letter_code
_entity_poly.pdbx_strand_id
1 'polypeptide(L)'
;MTSSLRALDRQLLFVRRLLAEDGEDARTRGEAIHLLRDVEQGLGRWATDAPSRAFAAKLLRIRTGLSGHLAAATTLEELGRPPRGAAGMLKRAVDTTRIGLRGAVRVDHPAGSNS
;
A
#
# COMPACT_ATOMS: atom_id res chain seq x y z
N MET A 1 2.88 12.04 -13.71
CA MET A 1 2.01 11.12 -12.94
C MET A 1 2.45 9.66 -12.98
N THR A 2 2.82 9.10 -14.15
CA THR A 2 3.16 7.66 -14.28
C THR A 2 4.45 7.23 -13.58
N SER A 3 5.46 8.11 -13.46
CA SER A 3 6.73 7.81 -12.77
C SER A 3 6.57 7.59 -11.27
N SER A 4 5.79 8.44 -10.62
CA SER A 4 5.56 8.40 -9.18
C SER A 4 4.78 7.15 -8.78
N LEU A 5 3.74 6.77 -9.54
CA LEU A 5 2.92 5.59 -9.27
C LEU A 5 3.70 4.28 -9.48
N ARG A 6 4.62 4.25 -10.45
CA ARG A 6 5.61 3.17 -10.59
C ARG A 6 6.59 3.12 -9.43
N ALA A 7 6.94 4.25 -8.80
CA ALA A 7 7.78 4.25 -7.61
C ALA A 7 7.05 3.60 -6.41
N LEU A 8 5.77 3.92 -6.19
CA LEU A 8 4.97 3.27 -5.15
C LEU A 8 4.79 1.76 -5.39
N ASP A 9 4.51 1.33 -6.63
CA ASP A 9 4.40 -0.12 -6.93
C ASP A 9 5.74 -0.85 -6.71
N ARG A 10 6.87 -0.21 -7.04
CA ARG A 10 8.21 -0.76 -6.75
C ARG A 10 8.49 -0.86 -5.24
N GLN A 11 8.11 0.15 -4.46
CA GLN A 11 8.23 0.13 -3.01
C GLN A 11 7.36 -0.98 -2.40
N LEU A 12 6.12 -1.14 -2.87
CA LEU A 12 5.23 -2.23 -2.45
C LEU A 12 5.79 -3.62 -2.83
N LEU A 13 6.41 -3.75 -4.00
CA LEU A 13 7.12 -4.98 -4.40
C LEU A 13 8.33 -5.28 -3.52
N PHE A 14 9.07 -4.26 -3.10
CA PHE A 14 10.17 -4.40 -2.17
C PHE A 14 9.67 -4.89 -0.81
N VAL A 15 8.64 -4.24 -0.23
CA VAL A 15 8.03 -4.66 1.04
C VAL A 15 7.48 -6.09 0.96
N ARG A 16 6.88 -6.48 -0.19
CA ARG A 16 6.40 -7.85 -0.37
C ARG A 16 7.52 -8.88 -0.27
N ARG A 17 8.68 -8.61 -0.89
CA ARG A 17 9.85 -9.49 -0.87
C ARG A 17 10.44 -9.57 0.54
N LEU A 18 10.63 -8.41 1.16
CA LEU A 18 11.09 -8.28 2.54
C LEU A 18 10.24 -9.14 3.51
N LEU A 19 8.91 -9.07 3.41
CA LEU A 19 8.00 -9.87 4.24
C LEU A 19 7.93 -11.37 3.85
N ALA A 20 8.27 -11.71 2.62
CA ALA A 20 8.31 -13.10 2.15
C ALA A 20 9.56 -13.82 2.65
N GLU A 21 10.69 -13.11 2.68
CA GLU A 21 11.98 -13.60 3.15
C GLU A 21 12.00 -13.68 4.69
N ASP A 22 11.72 -12.58 5.39
CA ASP A 22 11.97 -12.47 6.84
C ASP A 22 10.78 -11.90 7.63
N GLY A 23 9.54 -12.12 7.20
CA GLY A 23 8.36 -11.52 7.85
C GLY A 23 8.14 -11.92 9.32
N GLU A 24 8.75 -12.99 9.81
CA GLU A 24 8.70 -13.39 11.23
C GLU A 24 9.72 -12.64 12.11
N ASP A 25 10.72 -11.99 11.51
CA ASP A 25 11.64 -11.11 12.23
C ASP A 25 11.00 -9.76 12.58
N ALA A 26 11.23 -9.30 13.81
CA ALA A 26 10.61 -8.08 14.32
C ALA A 26 11.17 -6.81 13.66
N ARG A 27 12.47 -6.79 13.34
CA ARG A 27 13.11 -5.65 12.67
C ARG A 27 12.60 -5.53 11.24
N THR A 28 12.51 -6.65 10.53
CA THR A 28 11.92 -6.73 9.18
C THR A 28 10.48 -6.22 9.16
N ARG A 29 9.63 -6.61 10.12
CA ARG A 29 8.27 -6.06 10.21
C ARG A 29 8.24 -4.57 10.53
N GLY A 30 9.10 -4.10 11.43
CA GLY A 30 9.24 -2.67 11.71
C GLY A 30 9.60 -1.87 10.46
N GLU A 31 10.56 -2.35 9.66
CA GLU A 31 10.93 -1.72 8.39
C GLU A 31 9.78 -1.74 7.38
N ALA A 32 9.07 -2.87 7.25
CA ALA A 32 7.89 -2.97 6.41
C ALA A 32 6.79 -1.96 6.82
N ILE A 33 6.54 -1.78 8.12
CA ILE A 33 5.58 -0.79 8.64
C ILE A 33 6.03 0.63 8.26
N HIS A 34 7.30 0.97 8.44
CA HIS A 34 7.83 2.29 8.06
C HIS A 34 7.62 2.57 6.57
N LEU A 35 8.02 1.63 5.70
CA LEU A 35 7.87 1.78 4.26
C LEU A 35 6.40 1.86 3.82
N LEU A 36 5.50 1.14 4.49
CA LEU A 36 4.07 1.23 4.20
C LEU A 36 3.45 2.55 4.69
N ARG A 37 3.94 3.14 5.78
CA ARG A 37 3.54 4.48 6.21
C ARG A 37 3.96 5.55 5.19
N ASP A 38 5.13 5.39 4.57
CA ASP A 38 5.56 6.30 3.49
C ASP A 38 4.64 6.21 2.27
N VAL A 39 4.21 4.98 1.91
CA VAL A 39 3.19 4.77 0.87
C VAL A 39 1.87 5.46 1.25
N GLU A 40 1.42 5.30 2.49
CA GLU A 40 0.20 5.94 3.00
C GLU A 40 0.26 7.47 2.85
N GLN A 41 1.37 8.08 3.26
CA GLN A 41 1.57 9.53 3.11
C GLN A 41 1.63 9.94 1.63
N GLY A 42 2.31 9.15 0.79
CA GLY A 42 2.36 9.37 -0.66
C GLY A 42 0.98 9.38 -1.31
N LEU A 43 0.11 8.45 -0.93
CA LEU A 43 -1.29 8.42 -1.37
C LEU A 43 -2.07 9.67 -0.96
N GLY A 44 -1.88 10.14 0.28
CA GLY A 44 -2.52 11.36 0.77
C GLY A 44 -2.07 12.62 0.02
N ARG A 45 -0.77 12.75 -0.23
CA ARG A 45 -0.21 13.85 -1.06
C ARG A 45 -0.81 13.84 -2.45
N TRP A 46 -0.83 12.71 -3.14
CA TRP A 46 -1.39 12.66 -4.49
C TRP A 46 -2.89 12.80 -4.57
N ALA A 47 -3.64 12.44 -3.52
CA ALA A 47 -5.05 12.73 -3.47
C ALA A 47 -5.32 14.24 -3.47
N THR A 48 -4.42 15.03 -2.86
CA THR A 48 -4.48 16.50 -2.85
C THR A 48 -4.21 17.07 -4.25
N ASP A 49 -3.22 16.50 -4.94
CA ASP A 49 -2.81 16.94 -6.29
C ASP A 49 -3.57 16.23 -7.44
N ALA A 50 -4.63 15.49 -7.12
CA ALA A 50 -5.31 14.62 -8.07
C ALA A 50 -6.03 15.44 -9.17
N PRO A 51 -5.99 14.99 -10.44
CA PRO A 51 -6.63 15.70 -11.56
C PRO A 51 -8.17 15.68 -11.49
N SER A 52 -8.75 14.84 -10.64
CA SER A 52 -10.20 14.80 -10.43
C SER A 52 -10.55 14.36 -9.01
N ARG A 53 -11.72 14.81 -8.54
CA ARG A 53 -12.29 14.36 -7.25
C ARG A 53 -12.51 12.84 -7.22
N ALA A 54 -12.87 12.24 -8.35
CA ALA A 54 -13.05 10.80 -8.46
C ALA A 54 -11.74 10.03 -8.27
N PHE A 55 -10.64 10.51 -8.86
CA PHE A 55 -9.32 9.92 -8.66
C PHE A 55 -8.81 10.14 -7.24
N ALA A 56 -8.97 11.34 -6.68
CA ALA A 56 -8.67 11.65 -5.28
C ALA A 56 -9.38 10.68 -4.33
N ALA A 57 -10.69 10.46 -4.51
CA ALA A 57 -11.47 9.56 -3.69
C ALA A 57 -10.97 8.10 -3.77
N LYS A 58 -10.54 7.64 -4.94
CA LYS A 58 -9.92 6.30 -5.10
C LYS A 58 -8.61 6.19 -4.31
N LEU A 59 -7.73 7.18 -4.43
CA LEU A 59 -6.46 7.21 -3.69
C LEU A 59 -6.69 7.22 -2.18
N LEU A 60 -7.64 8.02 -1.70
CA LEU A 60 -8.03 8.07 -0.28
C LEU A 60 -8.62 6.73 0.18
N ARG A 61 -9.43 6.05 -0.63
CA ARG A 61 -9.96 4.72 -0.28
C ARG A 61 -8.84 3.69 -0.13
N ILE A 62 -7.85 3.71 -1.02
CA ILE A 62 -6.67 2.84 -0.92
C ILE A 62 -5.91 3.16 0.36
N ARG A 63 -5.69 4.45 0.64
CA ARG A 63 -5.01 4.94 1.85
C ARG A 63 -5.70 4.45 3.13
N THR A 64 -7.02 4.59 3.23
CA THR A 64 -7.81 4.12 4.38
C THR A 64 -7.68 2.61 4.57
N GLY A 65 -7.74 1.84 3.48
CA GLY A 65 -7.53 0.40 3.53
C GLY A 65 -6.14 0.03 4.06
N LEU A 66 -5.09 0.70 3.56
CA LEU A 66 -3.72 0.50 4.03
C LEU A 66 -3.58 0.83 5.52
N SER A 67 -4.07 2.00 5.94
CA SER A 67 -4.03 2.45 7.33
C SER A 67 -4.72 1.45 8.28
N GLY A 68 -5.88 0.91 7.89
CA GLY A 68 -6.59 -0.12 8.66
C GLY A 68 -5.78 -1.41 8.84
N HIS A 69 -5.09 -1.87 7.80
CA HIS A 69 -4.21 -3.05 7.91
C HIS A 69 -2.98 -2.77 8.77
N LEU A 70 -2.41 -1.57 8.70
CA LEU A 70 -1.28 -1.17 9.55
C LEU A 70 -1.68 -1.14 11.02
N ALA A 71 -2.82 -0.54 11.35
CA ALA A 71 -3.35 -0.55 12.70
C ALA A 71 -3.58 -1.98 13.21
N ALA A 72 -4.19 -2.84 12.40
CA ALA A 72 -4.39 -4.25 12.76
C ALA A 72 -3.07 -5.00 12.97
N ALA A 73 -2.05 -4.77 12.13
CA ALA A 73 -0.73 -5.38 12.29
C ALA A 73 -0.06 -4.94 13.60
N THR A 74 -0.06 -3.64 13.90
CA THR A 74 0.49 -3.08 15.14
C THR A 74 -0.24 -3.62 16.37
N THR A 75 -1.58 -3.67 16.35
CA THR A 75 -2.35 -4.26 17.46
C THR A 75 -2.03 -5.74 17.67
N LEU A 76 -1.80 -6.52 16.60
CA LEU A 76 -1.38 -7.92 16.75
C LEU A 76 -0.01 -8.03 17.43
N GLU A 77 0.93 -7.13 17.11
CA GLU A 77 2.24 -7.09 17.76
C GLU A 77 2.14 -6.69 19.23
N GLU A 78 1.36 -5.66 19.55
CA GLU A 78 1.13 -5.18 20.92
C GLU A 78 0.47 -6.23 21.81
N LEU A 79 -0.44 -7.03 21.25
CA LEU A 79 -1.10 -8.14 21.96
C LEU A 79 -0.23 -9.39 22.07
N GLY A 80 1.03 -9.36 21.62
CA GLY A 80 1.94 -10.51 21.65
C GLY A 80 1.45 -11.68 20.81
N ARG A 81 0.64 -11.42 19.77
CA ARG A 81 0.13 -12.48 18.88
C ARG A 81 1.29 -13.06 18.04
N PRO A 82 1.11 -14.27 17.49
CA PRO A 82 2.16 -14.90 16.71
C PRO A 82 2.69 -13.97 15.61
N PRO A 83 4.01 -13.85 15.43
CA PRO A 83 4.64 -13.02 14.39
C PRO A 83 4.04 -13.21 13.00
N ARG A 84 3.64 -14.44 12.67
CA ARG A 84 2.94 -14.83 11.44
C ARG A 84 1.65 -14.05 11.19
N GLY A 85 0.90 -13.73 12.25
CA GLY A 85 -0.35 -12.98 12.17
C GLY A 85 -0.11 -11.53 11.71
N ALA A 86 0.83 -10.84 12.35
CA ALA A 86 1.23 -9.49 11.99
C ALA A 86 1.82 -9.45 10.57
N ALA A 87 2.75 -10.36 10.25
CA ALA A 87 3.30 -10.49 8.90
C ALA A 87 2.21 -10.74 7.85
N GLY A 88 1.20 -11.57 8.17
CA GLY A 88 0.06 -11.83 7.32
C GLY A 88 -0.85 -10.61 7.08
N MET A 89 -0.98 -9.71 8.08
CA MET A 89 -1.66 -8.43 7.89
C MET A 89 -0.87 -7.51 6.97
N LEU A 90 0.44 -7.39 7.17
CA LEU A 90 1.30 -6.54 6.34
C LEU A 90 1.32 -7.02 4.87
N LYS A 91 1.38 -8.34 4.64
CA LYS A 91 1.27 -8.94 3.30
C LYS A 91 -0.06 -8.59 2.63
N ARG A 92 -1.17 -8.67 3.36
CA ARG A 92 -2.50 -8.25 2.87
C ARG A 92 -2.56 -6.75 2.57
N ALA A 93 -1.95 -5.92 3.42
CA ALA A 93 -1.84 -4.48 3.20
C ALA A 93 -1.17 -4.19 1.86
N VAL A 94 -0.04 -4.86 1.58
CA VAL A 94 0.69 -4.73 0.32
C VAL A 94 -0.18 -5.15 -0.87
N ASP A 95 -0.74 -6.36 -0.83
CA ASP A 95 -1.47 -6.90 -1.98
C ASP A 95 -2.73 -6.08 -2.32
N THR A 96 -3.52 -5.70 -1.31
CA THR A 96 -4.72 -4.88 -1.51
C THR A 96 -4.37 -3.48 -2.02
N THR A 97 -3.31 -2.85 -1.52
CA THR A 97 -2.83 -1.55 -2.00
C THR A 97 -2.40 -1.61 -3.46
N ARG A 98 -1.66 -2.66 -3.85
CA ARG A 98 -1.21 -2.84 -5.24
C ARG A 98 -2.39 -3.06 -6.19
N ILE A 99 -3.36 -3.90 -5.81
CA ILE A 99 -4.57 -4.12 -6.60
C ILE A 99 -5.32 -2.80 -6.78
N GLY A 100 -5.49 -2.02 -5.69
CA GLY A 100 -6.12 -0.71 -5.73
C GLY A 100 -5.42 0.27 -6.66
N LEU A 101 -4.09 0.39 -6.56
CA LEU A 101 -3.29 1.27 -7.41
C LEU A 101 -3.40 0.91 -8.90
N ARG A 102 -3.32 -0.38 -9.24
CA ARG A 102 -3.50 -0.84 -10.63
C ARG A 102 -4.90 -0.53 -11.16
N GLY A 103 -5.92 -0.70 -10.32
CA GLY A 103 -7.30 -0.33 -10.65
C GLY A 103 -7.47 1.17 -10.88
N ALA A 104 -6.82 2.00 -10.06
CA ALA A 104 -6.87 3.46 -10.21
C ALA A 104 -6.25 3.93 -11.53
N VAL A 105 -5.10 3.37 -11.92
CA VAL A 105 -4.41 3.73 -13.19
C VAL A 105 -5.20 3.30 -14.43
N ARG A 106 -5.75 2.09 -14.45
CA ARG A 106 -6.49 1.57 -15.61
C ARG A 106 -7.72 2.41 -15.98
N VAL A 107 -8.34 3.07 -14.99
CA VAL A 107 -9.52 3.89 -15.24
C VAL A 107 -9.15 5.28 -15.77
N ASP A 108 -7.98 5.81 -15.41
CA ASP A 108 -7.49 7.10 -15.91
C ASP A 108 -6.79 6.99 -17.28
N HIS A 109 -6.47 5.77 -17.71
CA HIS A 109 -5.96 5.46 -19.03
C HIS A 109 -6.87 4.39 -19.67
N PRO A 110 -8.09 4.74 -20.11
CA PRO A 110 -8.85 3.84 -20.96
C PRO A 110 -8.00 3.57 -22.20
N ALA A 111 -7.72 2.30 -22.46
CA ALA A 111 -7.00 1.91 -23.66
C ALA A 111 -7.72 2.50 -24.89
N GLY A 112 -7.02 3.37 -25.62
CA GLY A 112 -7.35 3.81 -26.97
C GLY A 112 -8.80 4.24 -27.21
N SER A 113 -9.05 5.55 -27.20
CA SER A 113 -9.91 6.10 -28.24
C SER A 113 -9.22 5.83 -29.58
N ASN A 114 -9.63 4.75 -30.25
CA ASN A 114 -9.42 4.60 -31.68
C ASN A 114 -10.14 5.77 -32.36
N SER A 115 -9.39 6.63 -33.02
CA SER A 115 -9.85 7.53 -34.07
C SER A 115 -8.80 7.51 -35.17
#